data_AF-A0A9D9VG76-F1
#
_entry.id   AF-A0A9D9VG76-F1
#
_cell.length_a   1.000
_cell.length_b   1.000
_cell.length_c   1.000
_cell.angle_alpha   90.00
_cell.angle_beta   90.00
_cell.angle_gamma   90.00
#
_symmetry.space_group_name_H-M   'P 1'
#
loop_
_entity.id
_entity.type
_entity.pdbx_description
1 polymer ?
#
loop_
_entity_poly.entity_id
_entity_poly.type
_entity_poly.pdbx_seq_one_letter_code
_entity_poly.pdbx_strand_id
1 'polypeptide(L)'
;MKKFIALVTLVLISASTLMVAQESSKQSRKEQRDAKRAKMKAEESVLNAFSYEEAVLALKDKKFVLEADQVIFRNGRSAFVSATTNFVMMNEQRTTVQIAFNTSYPEPNGIGGVTVDGTASDMKISTDKKGNVNCNFSVQGIGISAQVFISLTNGGNKAMVTVNPNFNSNTLTLNGNLIPLDQSSVFKGRSW
;
A
#
# COMPACT_ATOMS: atom_id res chain seq x y z
N MET A 1 47.65 -54.33 15.05
CA MET A 1 46.21 -54.13 14.74
C MET A 1 45.47 -53.20 15.72
N LYS A 2 45.69 -53.27 17.05
CA LYS A 2 45.01 -52.39 18.02
C LYS A 2 45.32 -50.87 17.89
N LYS A 3 46.53 -50.49 17.46
CA LYS A 3 46.95 -49.08 17.26
C LYS A 3 46.32 -48.40 16.03
N PHE A 4 45.90 -49.17 15.03
CA PHE A 4 45.24 -48.64 13.82
C PHE A 4 43.75 -48.37 14.05
N ILE A 5 43.07 -49.20 14.85
CA ILE A 5 41.65 -49.00 15.21
C ILE A 5 41.47 -47.73 16.05
N ALA A 6 42.41 -47.44 16.97
CA ALA A 6 42.37 -46.22 17.79
C ALA A 6 42.58 -44.93 16.98
N LEU A 7 43.31 -44.98 15.86
CA LEU A 7 43.56 -43.80 15.02
C LEU A 7 42.36 -43.46 14.14
N VAL A 8 41.64 -44.48 13.65
CA VAL A 8 40.43 -44.32 12.82
C VAL A 8 39.26 -43.80 13.65
N THR A 9 39.11 -44.23 14.91
CA THR A 9 38.06 -43.71 15.81
C THR A 9 38.30 -42.25 16.22
N LEU A 10 39.55 -41.83 16.41
CA LEU A 10 39.87 -40.43 16.75
C LEU A 10 39.57 -39.46 15.59
N VAL A 11 39.85 -39.88 14.35
CA VAL A 11 39.57 -39.07 13.14
C VAL A 11 38.06 -38.92 12.92
N LEU A 12 37.26 -39.96 13.15
CA LEU A 12 35.80 -39.89 13.02
C LEU A 12 35.14 -38.96 14.06
N ILE A 13 35.67 -38.90 15.30
CA ILE A 13 35.16 -38.00 16.33
C ILE A 13 35.52 -36.53 16.03
N SER A 14 36.69 -36.28 15.43
CA SER A 14 37.10 -34.92 15.02
C SER A 14 36.34 -34.38 13.80
N ALA A 15 35.92 -35.24 12.85
CA ALA A 15 35.11 -34.82 11.71
C ALA A 15 33.67 -34.46 12.10
N SER A 16 33.14 -35.11 13.14
CA SER A 16 31.77 -34.91 13.63
C SER A 16 31.57 -33.55 14.31
N THR A 17 32.61 -33.02 14.96
CA THR A 17 32.52 -31.77 15.74
C THR A 17 32.58 -30.51 14.86
N LEU A 18 33.27 -30.55 13.72
CA LEU A 18 33.37 -29.42 12.79
C LEU A 18 32.07 -29.20 11.99
N MET A 19 31.31 -30.27 11.69
CA MET A 19 30.01 -30.14 10.99
C MET A 19 28.90 -29.59 11.91
N VAL A 20 28.86 -29.99 13.19
CA VAL A 20 27.85 -29.54 14.17
C VAL A 20 28.03 -28.06 14.57
N ALA A 21 29.26 -27.54 14.57
CA ALA A 21 29.54 -26.13 14.87
C ALA A 21 29.12 -25.15 13.74
N GLN A 22 29.13 -25.61 12.49
CA GLN A 22 28.77 -24.78 11.33
C GLN A 22 27.25 -24.68 11.10
N GLU A 23 26.49 -25.71 11.48
CA GLU A 23 25.01 -25.67 11.41
C GLU A 23 24.38 -24.91 12.58
N SER A 24 24.89 -25.08 13.81
CA SER A 24 24.40 -24.37 15.01
C SER A 24 24.56 -22.85 14.92
N SER A 25 25.63 -22.35 14.30
CA SER A 25 25.85 -20.91 14.06
C SER A 25 24.95 -20.31 12.96
N LYS A 26 24.49 -21.12 11.98
CA LYS A 26 23.51 -20.70 10.96
C LYS A 26 22.08 -20.73 11.49
N GLN A 27 21.73 -21.76 12.28
CA GLN A 27 20.42 -21.91 12.92
C GLN A 27 20.15 -20.74 13.89
N SER A 28 21.11 -20.42 14.77
CA SER A 28 21.00 -19.31 15.72
C SER A 28 20.88 -17.93 15.05
N ARG A 29 21.55 -17.71 13.92
CA ARG A 29 21.39 -16.46 13.13
C ARG A 29 20.02 -16.36 12.47
N LYS A 30 19.45 -17.48 12.00
CA LYS A 30 18.10 -17.51 11.41
C LYS A 30 17.03 -17.23 12.47
N GLU A 31 17.13 -17.88 13.62
CA GLU A 31 16.22 -17.68 14.75
C GLU A 31 16.27 -16.23 15.28
N GLN A 32 17.46 -15.63 15.38
CA GLN A 32 17.60 -14.22 15.74
C GLN A 32 16.97 -13.27 14.70
N ARG A 33 17.08 -13.57 13.40
CA ARG A 33 16.45 -12.77 12.33
C ARG A 33 14.93 -12.92 12.35
N ASP A 34 14.43 -14.13 12.58
CA ASP A 34 13.00 -14.43 12.64
C ASP A 34 12.37 -13.78 13.88
N ALA A 35 13.03 -13.86 15.04
CA ALA A 35 12.60 -13.15 16.25
C ALA A 35 12.61 -11.63 16.07
N LYS A 36 13.66 -11.06 15.43
CA LYS A 36 13.72 -9.63 15.11
C LYS A 36 12.62 -9.21 14.14
N ARG A 37 12.33 -10.02 13.11
CA ARG A 37 11.26 -9.77 12.14
C ARG A 37 9.88 -9.88 12.79
N ALA A 38 9.68 -10.84 13.69
CA ALA A 38 8.45 -10.98 14.45
C ALA A 38 8.22 -9.78 15.37
N LYS A 39 9.27 -9.32 16.07
CA LYS A 39 9.20 -8.12 16.90
C LYS A 39 8.87 -6.86 16.08
N MET A 40 9.58 -6.65 14.96
CA MET A 40 9.33 -5.53 14.06
C MET A 40 7.91 -5.57 13.48
N LYS A 41 7.43 -6.75 13.07
CA LYS A 41 6.06 -6.93 12.56
C LYS A 41 5.01 -6.68 13.64
N ALA A 42 5.29 -7.05 14.89
CA ALA A 42 4.40 -6.75 16.01
C ALA A 42 4.33 -5.24 16.28
N GLU A 43 5.48 -4.55 16.32
CA GLU A 43 5.53 -3.09 16.46
C GLU A 43 4.82 -2.38 15.30
N GLU A 44 5.07 -2.81 14.07
CA GLU A 44 4.41 -2.30 12.87
C GLU A 44 2.89 -2.54 12.91
N SER A 45 2.45 -3.70 13.41
CA SER A 45 1.02 -4.00 13.51
C SER A 45 0.27 -3.08 14.47
N VAL A 46 0.92 -2.61 15.55
CA VAL A 46 0.32 -1.65 16.48
C VAL A 46 0.16 -0.29 15.81
N LEU A 47 1.21 0.19 15.12
CA LEU A 47 1.15 1.44 14.37
C LEU A 47 0.11 1.37 13.25
N ASN A 48 0.08 0.27 12.51
CA ASN A 48 -0.85 0.08 11.41
C ASN A 48 -2.31 -0.01 11.90
N ALA A 49 -2.56 -0.57 13.09
CA ALA A 49 -3.89 -0.58 13.68
C ALA A 49 -4.38 0.85 14.00
N PHE A 50 -3.50 1.70 14.55
CA PHE A 50 -3.82 3.10 14.78
C PHE A 50 -4.11 3.85 13.46
N SER A 51 -3.23 3.70 12.46
CA SER A 51 -3.40 4.29 11.13
C SER A 51 -4.68 3.80 10.43
N TYR A 52 -5.10 2.56 10.67
CA TYR A 52 -6.35 2.02 10.16
C TYR A 52 -7.56 2.73 10.78
N GLU A 53 -7.59 2.90 12.11
CA GLU A 53 -8.69 3.62 12.76
C GLU A 53 -8.78 5.08 12.29
N GLU A 54 -7.65 5.77 12.19
CA GLU A 54 -7.60 7.14 11.63
C GLU A 54 -8.11 7.19 10.19
N ALA A 55 -7.71 6.23 9.34
CA ALA A 55 -8.17 6.14 7.96
C ALA A 55 -9.69 5.89 7.87
N VAL A 56 -10.24 5.03 8.74
CA VAL A 56 -11.68 4.77 8.82
C VAL A 56 -12.44 6.01 9.29
N LEU A 57 -11.92 6.74 10.27
CA LEU A 57 -12.52 8.00 10.73
C LEU A 57 -12.47 9.06 9.63
N ALA A 58 -11.33 9.24 8.98
CA ALA A 58 -11.15 10.17 7.87
C ALA A 58 -12.14 9.94 6.72
N LEU A 59 -12.43 8.66 6.40
CA LEU A 59 -13.48 8.28 5.44
C LEU A 59 -14.88 8.69 5.92
N LYS A 60 -15.21 8.44 7.20
CA LYS A 60 -16.52 8.79 7.78
C LYS A 60 -16.74 10.29 7.86
N ASP A 61 -15.70 11.03 8.23
CA ASP A 61 -15.69 12.49 8.37
C ASP A 61 -15.55 13.21 7.03
N LYS A 62 -15.33 12.46 5.94
CA LYS A 62 -15.11 13.00 4.59
C LYS A 62 -13.92 13.96 4.53
N LYS A 63 -12.89 13.69 5.31
CA LYS A 63 -11.68 14.53 5.43
C LYS A 63 -10.44 13.66 5.28
N PHE A 64 -10.13 13.31 4.05
CA PHE A 64 -9.01 12.40 3.76
C PHE A 64 -8.26 12.79 2.49
N VAL A 65 -7.03 12.28 2.40
CA VAL A 65 -6.27 12.18 1.16
C VAL A 65 -5.84 10.73 0.97
N LEU A 66 -6.07 10.18 -0.21
CA LEU A 66 -5.41 8.98 -0.66
C LEU A 66 -4.20 9.41 -1.50
N GLU A 67 -3.02 9.28 -0.90
CA GLU A 67 -1.73 9.57 -1.53
C GLU A 67 -1.24 8.33 -2.28
N ALA A 68 -1.28 8.37 -3.62
CA ALA A 68 -0.90 7.21 -4.42
C ALA A 68 0.62 7.11 -4.58
N ASP A 69 1.14 5.90 -4.45
CA ASP A 69 2.55 5.56 -4.69
C ASP A 69 2.71 4.69 -5.95
N GLN A 70 1.63 4.07 -6.44
CA GLN A 70 1.65 3.19 -7.58
C GLN A 70 0.36 3.29 -8.40
N VAL A 71 0.48 3.25 -9.72
CA VAL A 71 -0.63 3.05 -10.66
C VAL A 71 -0.60 1.61 -11.20
N ILE A 72 -1.77 1.02 -11.38
CA ILE A 72 -1.98 -0.29 -12.03
C ILE A 72 -2.71 -0.04 -13.34
N PHE A 73 -2.06 -0.43 -14.43
CA PHE A 73 -2.60 -0.33 -15.79
C PHE A 73 -3.52 -1.52 -16.11
N ARG A 74 -4.37 -1.36 -17.12
CA ARG A 74 -5.36 -2.37 -17.54
C ARG A 74 -4.74 -3.72 -17.91
N ASN A 75 -3.49 -3.74 -18.37
CA ASN A 75 -2.74 -4.96 -18.69
C ASN A 75 -2.11 -5.63 -17.45
N GLY A 76 -2.38 -5.12 -16.24
CA GLY A 76 -1.83 -5.63 -14.98
C GLY A 76 -0.42 -5.14 -14.66
N ARG A 77 0.24 -4.38 -15.54
CA ARG A 77 1.52 -3.74 -15.23
C ARG A 77 1.31 -2.62 -14.22
N SER A 78 2.35 -2.32 -13.45
CA SER A 78 2.34 -1.19 -12.54
C SER A 78 3.55 -0.29 -12.73
N ALA A 79 3.39 0.96 -12.32
CA ALA A 79 4.47 1.95 -12.27
C ALA A 79 4.36 2.75 -10.97
N PHE A 80 5.50 3.17 -10.43
CA PHE A 80 5.53 4.09 -9.30
C PHE A 80 5.19 5.51 -9.76
N VAL A 81 4.49 6.23 -8.89
CA VAL A 81 4.03 7.60 -9.15
C VAL A 81 4.25 8.48 -7.93
N SER A 82 4.22 9.81 -8.14
CA SER A 82 4.29 10.76 -7.04
C SER A 82 2.90 11.09 -6.52
N ALA A 83 2.72 11.01 -5.20
CA ALA A 83 1.49 11.41 -4.51
C ALA A 83 1.12 12.88 -4.76
N THR A 84 2.08 13.76 -5.04
CA THR A 84 1.84 15.19 -5.30
C THR A 84 0.99 15.46 -6.55
N THR A 85 1.01 14.54 -7.52
CA THR A 85 0.27 14.61 -8.78
C THR A 85 -0.65 13.40 -9.00
N ASN A 86 -0.72 12.49 -8.02
CA ASN A 86 -1.53 11.28 -8.05
C ASN A 86 -2.19 11.10 -6.68
N PHE A 87 -3.37 11.68 -6.50
CA PHE A 87 -4.11 11.63 -5.26
C PHE A 87 -5.62 11.75 -5.47
N VAL A 88 -6.36 11.26 -4.47
CA VAL A 88 -7.79 11.57 -4.30
C VAL A 88 -7.96 12.26 -2.96
N MET A 89 -8.42 13.50 -2.97
CA MET A 89 -8.62 14.31 -1.78
C MET A 89 -10.10 14.61 -1.60
N MET A 90 -10.60 14.45 -0.38
CA MET A 90 -11.94 14.87 0.02
C MET A 90 -11.83 15.78 1.24
N ASN A 91 -12.45 16.96 1.13
CA ASN A 91 -12.66 17.87 2.23
C ASN A 91 -14.15 18.20 2.29
N GLU A 92 -14.87 17.47 3.14
CA GLU A 92 -16.32 17.49 3.30
C GLU A 92 -17.04 17.14 1.99
N GLN A 93 -17.54 18.15 1.26
CA GLN A 93 -18.19 17.97 -0.03
C GLN A 93 -17.26 18.24 -1.20
N ARG A 94 -16.17 19.00 -1.00
CA ARG A 94 -15.21 19.30 -2.06
C ARG A 94 -14.30 18.11 -2.27
N THR A 95 -14.07 17.75 -3.52
CA THR A 95 -13.23 16.59 -3.85
C THR A 95 -12.44 16.85 -5.10
N THR A 96 -11.16 16.52 -5.02
CA THR A 96 -10.21 16.61 -6.11
C THR A 96 -9.61 15.24 -6.38
N VAL A 97 -9.80 14.76 -7.60
CA VAL A 97 -9.15 13.59 -8.16
C VAL A 97 -8.08 14.10 -9.11
N GLN A 98 -6.82 13.93 -8.77
CA GLN A 98 -5.70 14.30 -9.63
C GLN A 98 -4.88 13.05 -9.91
N ILE A 99 -4.78 12.64 -11.16
CA ILE A 99 -3.98 11.51 -11.59
C ILE A 99 -3.19 11.97 -12.80
N ALA A 100 -1.87 11.97 -12.70
CA ALA A 100 -0.99 12.35 -13.78
C ALA A 100 0.24 11.44 -13.77
N PHE A 101 0.35 10.60 -14.79
CA PHE A 101 1.52 9.74 -15.00
C PHE A 101 2.27 10.22 -16.24
N ASN A 102 3.45 10.79 -16.02
CA ASN A 102 4.44 11.07 -17.06
C ASN A 102 5.43 9.90 -17.10
N THR A 103 4.97 8.71 -17.48
CA THR A 103 5.87 7.56 -17.59
C THR A 103 6.60 7.65 -18.92
N SER A 104 7.94 7.48 -18.94
CA SER A 104 8.74 7.38 -20.17
C SER A 104 8.35 6.21 -21.10
N TYR A 105 7.40 5.37 -20.68
CA TYR A 105 6.85 4.29 -21.47
C TYR A 105 5.63 4.82 -22.26
N PRO A 106 5.70 4.88 -23.60
CA PRO A 106 4.54 5.23 -24.42
C PRO A 106 3.47 4.17 -24.20
N GLU A 107 2.43 4.52 -23.44
CA GLU A 107 1.26 3.66 -23.38
C GLU A 107 0.58 3.68 -24.76
N PRO A 108 0.23 2.52 -25.34
CA PRO A 108 -0.37 2.42 -26.68
C PRO A 108 -1.65 3.27 -26.88
N ASN A 109 -2.25 3.78 -25.79
CA ASN A 109 -3.50 4.53 -25.80
C ASN A 109 -3.35 5.98 -25.30
N GLY A 110 -2.13 6.50 -25.08
CA GLY A 110 -1.91 7.90 -24.69
C GLY A 110 -2.74 8.32 -23.49
N ILE A 111 -2.82 7.48 -22.46
CA ILE A 111 -3.65 7.73 -21.27
C ILE A 111 -3.21 9.07 -20.66
N GLY A 112 -3.97 10.12 -20.96
CA GLY A 112 -3.80 11.44 -20.39
C GLY A 112 -4.21 11.41 -18.93
N GLY A 113 -3.60 12.28 -18.12
CA GLY A 113 -3.98 12.43 -16.73
C GLY A 113 -5.47 12.74 -16.56
N VAL A 114 -6.05 12.32 -15.45
CA VAL A 114 -7.42 12.64 -15.04
C VAL A 114 -7.34 13.71 -13.97
N THR A 115 -7.97 14.86 -14.21
CA THR A 115 -8.15 15.89 -13.18
C THR A 115 -9.63 16.18 -13.07
N VAL A 116 -10.25 15.87 -11.93
CA VAL A 116 -11.63 16.23 -11.63
C VAL A 116 -11.62 16.97 -10.32
N ASP A 117 -11.95 18.25 -10.35
CA ASP A 117 -12.16 19.05 -9.16
C ASP A 117 -13.63 19.48 -9.08
N GLY A 118 -14.27 19.23 -7.95
CA GLY A 118 -15.73 19.26 -7.90
C GLY A 118 -16.33 18.94 -6.55
N THR A 119 -17.61 18.55 -6.59
CA THR A 119 -18.38 18.16 -5.41
C THR A 119 -18.65 16.66 -5.40
N ALA A 120 -18.46 16.02 -4.26
CA ALA A 120 -18.80 14.62 -4.07
C ALA A 120 -20.29 14.43 -3.75
N SER A 121 -20.88 13.36 -4.30
CA SER A 121 -22.24 12.93 -4.02
C SER A 121 -22.31 11.41 -3.82
N ASP A 122 -23.44 10.95 -3.26
CA ASP A 122 -23.80 9.54 -3.19
C ASP A 122 -22.77 8.64 -2.47
N MET A 123 -22.05 9.22 -1.50
CA MET A 123 -21.04 8.49 -0.76
C MET A 123 -21.66 7.36 0.07
N LYS A 124 -21.19 6.14 -0.19
CA LYS A 124 -21.61 4.92 0.49
C LYS A 124 -20.37 4.23 1.05
N ILE A 125 -20.41 3.95 2.34
CA ILE A 125 -19.35 3.24 3.07
C ILE A 125 -19.91 1.91 3.57
N SER A 126 -19.18 0.82 3.34
CA SER A 126 -19.49 -0.49 3.90
C SER A 126 -18.22 -1.15 4.43
N THR A 127 -18.38 -2.03 5.42
CA THR A 127 -17.28 -2.81 5.98
C THR A 127 -17.58 -4.28 5.79
N ASP A 128 -16.62 -5.03 5.24
CA ASP A 128 -16.78 -6.47 5.02
C ASP A 128 -16.50 -7.28 6.31
N LYS A 129 -16.75 -8.59 6.26
CA LYS A 129 -16.51 -9.50 7.40
C LYS A 129 -15.03 -9.62 7.81
N LYS A 130 -14.11 -9.20 6.95
CA LYS A 130 -12.66 -9.19 7.19
C LYS A 130 -12.17 -7.84 7.73
N GLY A 131 -13.07 -6.86 7.87
CA GLY A 131 -12.75 -5.50 8.31
C GLY A 131 -12.25 -4.59 7.19
N ASN A 132 -12.28 -4.99 5.92
CA ASN A 132 -11.93 -4.05 4.86
C ASN A 132 -13.08 -3.05 4.67
N VAL A 133 -12.74 -1.78 4.47
CA VAL A 133 -13.73 -0.71 4.27
C VAL A 133 -13.80 -0.35 2.80
N ASN A 134 -14.98 -0.47 2.22
CA ASN A 134 -15.25 -0.09 0.84
C ASN A 134 -16.05 1.22 0.84
N CYS A 135 -15.53 2.23 0.15
CA CYS A 135 -16.17 3.52 0.00
C CYS A 135 -16.35 3.82 -1.48
N ASN A 136 -17.57 4.16 -1.90
CA ASN A 136 -17.84 4.61 -3.27
C ASN A 136 -18.60 5.93 -3.26
N PHE A 137 -18.30 6.80 -4.22
CA PHE A 137 -18.95 8.10 -4.40
C PHE A 137 -18.77 8.59 -5.83
N SER A 138 -19.56 9.58 -6.22
CA SER A 138 -19.41 10.31 -7.48
C SER A 138 -18.76 11.65 -7.22
N VAL A 139 -17.99 12.18 -8.18
CA VAL A 139 -17.42 13.53 -8.16
C VAL A 139 -17.87 14.27 -9.40
N GLN A 140 -18.52 15.41 -9.23
CA GLN A 140 -18.99 16.27 -10.32
C GLN A 140 -18.15 17.54 -10.40
N GLY A 141 -17.37 17.67 -11.47
CA GLY A 141 -16.65 18.89 -11.83
C GLY A 141 -17.34 19.67 -12.96
N ILE A 142 -16.66 20.67 -13.51
CA ILE A 142 -17.15 21.47 -14.64
C ILE A 142 -16.95 20.68 -15.94
N GLY A 143 -18.04 20.16 -16.52
CA GLY A 143 -18.01 19.44 -17.79
C GLY A 143 -17.46 18.01 -17.73
N ILE A 144 -16.98 17.56 -16.57
CA ILE A 144 -16.42 16.22 -16.33
C ILE A 144 -16.92 15.66 -15.00
N SER A 145 -17.01 14.34 -14.90
CA SER A 145 -17.30 13.65 -13.64
C SER A 145 -16.56 12.31 -13.56
N ALA A 146 -16.49 11.75 -12.36
CA ALA A 146 -15.91 10.43 -12.13
C ALA A 146 -16.64 9.68 -11.02
N GLN A 147 -16.76 8.36 -11.16
CA GLN A 147 -17.07 7.47 -10.04
C GLN A 147 -15.76 7.01 -9.40
N VAL A 148 -15.71 7.06 -8.07
CA VAL A 148 -14.53 6.69 -7.29
C VAL A 148 -14.89 5.53 -6.38
N PHE A 149 -14.06 4.49 -6.38
CA PHE A 149 -14.19 3.31 -5.53
C PHE A 149 -12.90 3.12 -4.75
N ILE A 150 -12.96 3.26 -3.42
CA ILE A 150 -11.85 3.07 -2.49
C ILE A 150 -12.07 1.77 -1.73
N SER A 151 -11.01 0.97 -1.60
CA SER A 151 -10.96 -0.20 -0.72
C SER A 151 -9.77 -0.04 0.24
N LEU A 152 -10.08 0.17 1.52
CA LEU A 152 -9.11 0.26 2.61
C LEU A 152 -8.93 -1.12 3.23
N THR A 153 -7.68 -1.59 3.27
CA THR A 153 -7.33 -2.91 3.79
C THR A 153 -7.31 -2.87 5.32
N ASN A 154 -7.88 -3.89 5.97
CA ASN A 154 -7.82 -4.01 7.42
C ASN A 154 -6.39 -4.10 7.95
N GLY A 155 -6.14 -3.48 9.10
CA GLY A 155 -4.87 -3.57 9.82
C GLY A 155 -3.77 -2.70 9.23
N GLY A 156 -4.13 -1.61 8.54
CA GLY A 156 -3.25 -0.55 8.06
C GLY A 156 -4.03 0.56 7.34
N ASN A 157 -3.31 1.54 6.79
CA ASN A 157 -3.90 2.59 5.97
C ASN A 157 -3.71 2.37 4.46
N LYS A 158 -3.27 1.17 4.06
CA LYS A 158 -3.11 0.82 2.64
C LYS A 158 -4.45 0.72 1.96
N ALA A 159 -4.61 1.51 0.90
CA ALA A 159 -5.85 1.59 0.15
C ALA A 159 -5.58 1.45 -1.35
N MET A 160 -6.55 0.83 -2.03
CA MET A 160 -6.66 0.83 -3.47
C MET A 160 -7.80 1.75 -3.88
N VAL A 161 -7.60 2.55 -4.92
CA VAL A 161 -8.64 3.39 -5.51
C VAL A 161 -8.78 3.11 -6.99
N THR A 162 -10.02 2.95 -7.41
CA THR A 162 -10.41 2.84 -8.82
C THR A 162 -11.21 4.07 -9.19
N VAL A 163 -10.76 4.77 -10.22
CA VAL A 163 -11.42 5.97 -10.76
C VAL A 163 -11.95 5.66 -12.15
N ASN A 164 -13.25 5.90 -12.34
CA ASN A 164 -13.95 5.73 -13.60
C ASN A 164 -14.50 7.09 -14.07
N PRO A 165 -13.74 7.83 -14.91
CA PRO A 165 -14.19 9.10 -15.48
C PRO A 165 -15.31 8.90 -16.51
N ASN A 166 -16.16 9.92 -16.70
CA ASN A 166 -17.26 9.86 -17.68
C ASN A 166 -16.88 10.26 -19.11
N PHE A 167 -15.68 10.81 -19.32
CA PHE A 167 -15.22 11.36 -20.61
C PHE A 167 -14.37 10.38 -21.44
N ASN A 168 -14.01 9.22 -20.87
CA ASN A 168 -13.39 8.12 -21.60
C ASN A 168 -13.72 6.78 -20.91
N SER A 169 -13.43 5.66 -21.57
CA SER A 169 -13.62 4.31 -21.00
C SER A 169 -12.40 3.80 -20.23
N ASN A 170 -11.45 4.68 -19.89
CA ASN A 170 -10.22 4.29 -19.19
C ASN A 170 -10.46 4.34 -17.68
N THR A 171 -10.61 3.17 -17.09
CA THR A 171 -10.53 3.00 -15.64
C THR A 171 -9.07 3.08 -15.18
N LEU A 172 -8.82 3.86 -14.13
CA LEU A 172 -7.50 3.98 -13.50
C LEU A 172 -7.53 3.39 -12.11
N THR A 173 -6.60 2.49 -11.81
CA THR A 173 -6.44 1.90 -10.49
C THR A 173 -5.13 2.36 -9.88
N LEU A 174 -5.17 2.86 -8.65
CA LEU A 174 -4.00 3.29 -7.91
C LEU A 174 -3.94 2.60 -6.56
N ASN A 175 -2.73 2.34 -6.08
CA ASN A 175 -2.45 1.96 -4.71
C ASN A 175 -1.78 3.13 -3.98
N GLY A 176 -2.04 3.21 -2.69
CA GLY A 176 -1.49 4.27 -1.85
C GLY A 176 -1.83 4.10 -0.39
N ASN A 177 -1.68 5.20 0.34
CA ASN A 177 -2.08 5.29 1.74
C ASN A 177 -3.24 6.27 1.88
N LEU A 178 -4.27 5.89 2.64
CA LEU A 178 -5.37 6.78 3.00
C LEU A 178 -5.06 7.43 4.36
N ILE A 179 -4.97 8.74 4.39
CA ILE A 179 -4.58 9.49 5.58
C ILE A 179 -5.58 10.62 5.86
N PRO A 180 -5.73 11.03 7.14
CA PRO A 180 -6.48 12.22 7.49
C PRO A 180 -5.98 13.46 6.73
N LEU A 181 -6.91 14.35 6.39
CA LEU A 181 -6.63 15.53 5.55
C LEU A 181 -5.52 16.43 6.13
N ASP A 182 -5.53 16.66 7.45
CA ASP A 182 -4.58 17.49 8.20
C ASP A 182 -3.18 16.88 8.30
N GLN A 183 -3.08 15.55 8.19
CA GLN A 183 -1.81 14.84 8.16
C GLN A 183 -1.16 14.85 6.77
N SER A 184 -1.94 15.05 5.70
CA SER A 184 -1.46 14.95 4.32
C SER A 184 -0.49 16.05 3.90
N SER A 185 0.62 15.62 3.30
CA SER A 185 1.61 16.51 2.70
C SER A 185 1.08 17.18 1.42
N VAL A 186 0.22 16.47 0.66
CA VAL A 186 -0.45 16.99 -0.53
C VAL A 186 -1.41 18.13 -0.18
N PHE A 187 -2.14 18.01 0.92
CA PHE A 187 -3.02 19.07 1.41
C PHE A 187 -2.22 20.27 1.93
N LYS A 188 -1.26 20.05 2.83
CA LYS A 188 -0.42 21.12 3.41
C LYS A 188 0.42 21.88 2.39
N GLY A 189 0.78 21.24 1.27
CA GLY A 189 1.56 21.84 0.20
C GLY A 189 0.76 22.70 -0.78
N ARG A 190 -0.56 22.82 -0.62
CA ARG A 190 -1.45 23.58 -1.52
C ARG A 190 -2.25 24.61 -0.72
N SER A 191 -2.34 25.83 -1.26
CA SER A 191 -3.27 26.85 -0.75
C SER A 191 -4.64 26.57 -1.34
N TRP A 192 -5.59 26.12 -0.50
CA TRP A 192 -6.99 25.89 -0.88
C TRP A 192 -7.87 27.07 -0.49
#